data_AF-W9H7B5-F1
#
_entry.id   AF-W9H7B5-F1
#
_cell.length_a   1.000
_cell.length_b   1.000
_cell.length_c   1.000
_cell.angle_alpha   90.00
_cell.angle_beta   90.00
_cell.angle_gamma   90.00
#
_symmetry.space_group_name_H-M   'P 1'
#
loop_
_entity.id
_entity.type
_entity.pdbx_description
1 polymer ?
#
loop_
_entity_poly.entity_id
_entity_poly.type
_entity_poly.pdbx_seq_one_letter_code
_entity_poly.pdbx_strand_id
1 'polypeptide(L)'
;MGHRFQDIPMPDSSRRRLIALYAELAAHTEPECASSRCVKPLSCCAPMYCDLARDFALESWGVRLEPTWHPALPFMGPQGCTVAPHLRPICTAHTCEVNEHGCKRGDEAWTDRYFDLTEEIGAIEETLFGQRSI
;
A
#
# COMPACT_ATOMS: atom_id res chain seq x y z
N MET A 1 -37.70 21.19 -13.93
CA MET A 1 -37.20 21.14 -12.54
C MET A 1 -37.19 19.68 -12.12
N GLY A 2 -36.02 19.13 -11.84
CA GLY A 2 -35.85 17.72 -11.49
C GLY A 2 -34.40 17.46 -11.09
N HIS A 3 -33.94 18.15 -10.05
CA HIS A 3 -32.66 17.84 -9.43
C HIS A 3 -32.81 16.51 -8.69
N ARG A 4 -32.36 15.44 -9.35
CA ARG A 4 -32.20 14.12 -8.73
C ARG A 4 -30.92 14.17 -7.91
N PHE A 5 -31.04 14.58 -6.65
CA PHE A 5 -30.05 14.29 -5.61
C PHE A 5 -29.92 12.76 -5.56
N GLN A 6 -28.79 12.24 -6.02
CA GLN A 6 -28.39 10.86 -5.75
C GLN A 6 -27.40 10.91 -4.60
N ASP A 7 -27.70 10.12 -3.59
CA ASP A 7 -27.01 9.96 -2.33
C ASP A 7 -25.49 9.93 -2.48
N ILE A 8 -24.79 10.87 -1.83
CA ILE A 8 -23.33 10.83 -1.67
C ILE A 8 -23.06 10.24 -0.27
N PRO A 9 -22.88 8.91 -0.11
CA PRO A 9 -22.20 8.38 1.06
C PRO A 9 -20.70 8.71 0.89
N MET A 10 -20.29 9.86 1.44
CA MET A 10 -19.54 10.02 2.68
C MET A 10 -18.21 9.23 2.72
N PRO A 11 -17.08 9.89 3.06
CA PRO A 11 -15.71 9.36 2.97
C PRO A 11 -15.43 8.04 3.71
N ASP A 12 -16.35 7.58 4.56
CA ASP A 12 -16.19 6.38 5.37
C ASP A 12 -16.30 5.08 4.54
N SER A 13 -17.17 5.01 3.52
CA SER A 13 -17.24 3.83 2.63
C SER A 13 -16.00 3.72 1.74
N SER A 14 -15.52 4.85 1.22
CA SER A 14 -14.31 4.91 0.40
C SER A 14 -13.07 4.54 1.21
N ARG A 15 -12.93 5.02 2.46
CA ARG A 15 -11.83 4.62 3.34
C ARG A 15 -11.84 3.12 3.65
N ARG A 16 -13.02 2.53 3.95
CA ARG A 16 -13.13 1.08 4.15
C ARG A 16 -12.74 0.28 2.90
N ARG A 17 -13.18 0.73 1.72
CA ARG A 17 -12.79 0.10 0.45
C ARG A 17 -11.28 0.22 0.22
N LEU A 18 -10.70 1.38 0.47
CA LEU A 18 -9.27 1.62 0.33
C LEU A 18 -8.44 0.70 1.25
N ILE A 19 -8.86 0.53 2.50
CA ILE A 19 -8.24 -0.43 3.44
C ILE A 19 -8.29 -1.85 2.88
N ALA A 20 -9.44 -2.28 2.36
CA ALA A 20 -9.60 -3.61 1.78
C ALA A 20 -8.70 -3.81 0.54
N LEU A 21 -8.66 -2.83 -0.37
CA LEU A 21 -7.81 -2.87 -1.55
C LEU A 21 -6.32 -2.95 -1.21
N TYR A 22 -5.85 -2.18 -0.24
CA TYR A 22 -4.47 -2.29 0.21
C TYR A 22 -4.17 -3.64 0.88
N ALA A 23 -5.14 -4.25 1.56
CA ALA A 23 -4.99 -5.60 2.08
C ALA A 23 -4.91 -6.64 0.95
N GLU A 24 -5.74 -6.50 -0.08
CA GLU A 24 -5.69 -7.33 -1.30
C GLU A 24 -4.34 -7.16 -2.03
N LEU A 25 -3.87 -5.93 -2.21
CA LEU A 25 -2.58 -5.65 -2.83
C LEU A 25 -1.43 -6.23 -2.02
N ALA A 26 -1.45 -6.08 -0.68
CA ALA A 26 -0.43 -6.68 0.18
C ALA A 26 -0.41 -8.21 0.06
N ALA A 27 -1.58 -8.86 0.02
CA ALA A 27 -1.65 -10.31 -0.17
C ALA A 27 -1.16 -10.75 -1.56
N HIS A 28 -1.38 -9.91 -2.59
CA HIS A 28 -0.94 -10.15 -3.96
C HIS A 28 0.59 -10.03 -4.13
N THR A 29 1.20 -9.10 -3.40
CA THR A 29 2.65 -8.81 -3.46
C THR A 29 3.47 -9.58 -2.40
N GLU A 30 2.86 -10.05 -1.32
CA GLU A 30 3.54 -10.75 -0.22
C GLU A 30 4.33 -11.97 -0.68
N PRO A 31 3.83 -12.86 -1.57
CA PRO A 31 4.61 -13.99 -2.05
C PRO A 31 5.90 -13.57 -2.74
N GLU A 32 5.92 -12.44 -3.45
CA GLU A 32 7.12 -11.93 -4.12
C GLU A 32 8.18 -11.51 -3.09
N CYS A 33 7.76 -10.90 -1.99
CA CYS A 33 8.64 -10.41 -0.92
C CYS A 33 9.07 -11.52 0.07
N ALA A 34 8.16 -12.42 0.42
CA ALA A 34 8.40 -13.50 1.37
C ALA A 34 9.08 -14.73 0.74
N SER A 35 9.03 -14.86 -0.60
CA SER A 35 9.66 -16.00 -1.28
C SER A 35 11.18 -16.01 -1.15
N SER A 36 11.76 -17.20 -1.32
CA SER A 36 13.19 -17.39 -1.45
C SER A 36 13.80 -16.77 -2.70
N ARG A 37 12.99 -16.22 -3.62
CA ARG A 37 13.46 -15.49 -4.80
C ARG A 37 13.84 -14.05 -4.47
N CYS A 38 13.31 -13.49 -3.37
CA CYS A 38 13.74 -12.19 -2.88
C CYS A 38 15.15 -12.30 -2.29
N VAL A 39 16.05 -11.40 -2.68
CA VAL A 39 17.43 -11.35 -2.16
C VAL A 39 17.47 -10.97 -0.67
N LYS A 40 16.45 -10.24 -0.20
CA LYS A 40 16.30 -9.81 1.20
C LYS A 40 14.85 -9.97 1.66
N PRO A 41 14.38 -11.20 1.88
CA PRO A 41 12.98 -11.45 2.20
C PRO A 41 12.56 -10.67 3.45
N LEU A 42 11.41 -10.00 3.37
CA LEU A 42 10.79 -9.22 4.46
C LEU A 42 11.67 -8.10 5.05
N SER A 43 12.83 -7.80 4.47
CA SER A 43 13.88 -6.98 5.08
C SER A 43 14.58 -6.02 4.12
N CYS A 44 14.10 -5.90 2.88
CA CYS A 44 14.62 -4.95 1.90
C CYS A 44 14.32 -3.47 2.23
N CYS A 45 13.65 -3.20 3.37
CA CYS A 45 13.27 -1.87 3.81
C CYS A 45 14.50 -0.98 4.08
N ALA A 46 14.35 0.31 3.81
CA ALA A 46 15.31 1.37 4.12
C ALA A 46 14.66 2.39 5.07
N PRO A 47 15.43 3.07 5.95
CA PRO A 47 14.89 4.00 6.94
C PRO A 47 13.95 5.06 6.33
N MET A 48 14.30 5.59 5.15
CA MET A 48 13.49 6.58 4.44
C MET A 48 12.06 6.12 4.17
N TYR A 49 11.82 4.82 3.95
CA TYR A 49 10.47 4.31 3.72
C TYR A 49 9.65 4.23 5.02
N CYS A 50 10.30 4.07 6.17
CA CYS A 50 9.63 4.22 7.46
C CYS A 50 9.23 5.68 7.70
N ASP A 51 10.07 6.65 7.33
CA ASP A 51 9.70 8.06 7.46
C ASP A 51 8.52 8.43 6.56
N LEU A 52 8.55 8.03 5.29
CA LEU A 52 7.42 8.22 4.37
C LEU A 52 6.13 7.56 4.87
N ALA A 53 6.19 6.34 5.41
CA ALA A 53 5.01 5.68 5.96
C ALA A 53 4.45 6.41 7.20
N ARG A 54 5.33 6.96 8.03
CA ARG A 54 4.95 7.74 9.22
C ARG A 54 4.25 9.03 8.84
N ASP A 55 4.83 9.77 7.91
CA ASP A 55 4.28 11.04 7.43
C ASP A 55 2.93 10.79 6.75
N PHE A 56 2.85 9.80 5.86
CA PHE A 56 1.60 9.42 5.20
C PHE A 56 0.50 8.99 6.17
N ALA A 57 0.83 8.14 7.16
CA ALA A 57 -0.13 7.70 8.17
C ALA A 57 -0.68 8.87 9.00
N LEU A 58 0.18 9.82 9.36
CA LEU A 58 -0.24 10.99 10.13
C LEU A 58 -1.08 11.95 9.27
N GLU A 59 -0.61 12.30 8.08
CA GLU A 59 -1.21 13.35 7.24
C GLU A 59 -2.52 12.90 6.58
N SER A 60 -2.58 11.65 6.09
CA SER A 60 -3.73 11.16 5.32
C SER A 60 -4.76 10.40 6.17
N TRP A 61 -4.31 9.83 7.29
CA TRP A 61 -5.14 8.98 8.15
C TRP A 61 -5.26 9.48 9.59
N GLY A 62 -4.49 10.48 10.01
CA GLY A 62 -4.46 10.93 11.41
C GLY A 62 -3.92 9.87 12.37
N VAL A 63 -3.20 8.87 11.87
CA VAL A 63 -2.67 7.75 12.64
C VAL A 63 -1.19 8.00 12.95
N ARG A 64 -0.87 8.11 14.24
CA ARG A 64 0.51 8.15 14.70
C ARG A 64 1.05 6.72 14.81
N LEU A 65 2.10 6.41 14.04
CA LEU A 65 2.79 5.13 14.12
C LEU A 65 3.75 5.12 15.31
N GLU A 66 3.66 4.09 16.14
CA GLU A 66 4.56 3.87 17.26
C GLU A 66 5.72 2.94 16.86
N PRO A 67 6.97 3.28 17.22
CA PRO A 67 8.11 2.43 16.93
C PRO A 67 8.09 1.16 17.77
N THR A 68 8.77 0.16 17.26
CA THR A 68 9.05 -1.14 17.88
C THR A 68 10.45 -1.13 18.52
N TRP A 69 11.08 -2.30 18.66
CA TRP A 69 12.42 -2.45 19.23
C TRP A 69 13.55 -2.24 18.21
N HIS A 70 13.28 -2.23 16.90
CA HIS A 70 14.34 -2.29 15.89
C HIS A 70 15.01 -0.92 15.67
N PRO A 71 16.36 -0.80 15.82
CA PRO A 71 17.04 0.48 15.93
C PRO A 71 17.12 1.29 14.61
N ALA A 72 17.12 0.61 13.46
CA ALA A 72 17.27 1.26 12.15
C ALA A 72 15.98 1.24 11.30
N LEU A 73 14.99 0.45 11.69
CA LEU A 73 13.74 0.22 10.94
C LEU A 73 12.62 0.26 11.97
N PRO A 74 12.16 1.45 12.37
CA PRO A 74 11.37 1.62 13.60
C PRO A 74 10.10 0.79 13.63
N PHE A 75 9.55 0.39 12.49
CA PHE A 75 8.30 -0.38 12.43
C PHE A 75 8.48 -1.89 12.23
N MET A 76 9.72 -2.38 12.22
CA MET A 76 10.04 -3.79 12.00
C MET A 76 9.76 -4.63 13.26
N GLY A 77 8.85 -5.59 13.13
CA GLY A 77 8.59 -6.61 14.14
C GLY A 77 9.28 -7.94 13.82
N PRO A 78 9.09 -8.97 14.68
CA PRO A 78 9.70 -10.29 14.49
C PRO A 78 9.31 -11.01 13.19
N GLN A 79 8.19 -10.63 12.57
CA GLN A 79 7.63 -11.25 11.36
C GLN A 79 7.58 -10.28 10.17
N GLY A 80 8.35 -9.19 10.22
CA GLY A 80 8.30 -8.12 9.22
C GLY A 80 7.67 -6.83 9.74
N CYS A 81 7.41 -5.89 8.84
CA CYS A 81 6.87 -4.58 9.20
C CYS A 81 5.46 -4.70 9.81
N THR A 82 5.23 -4.04 10.94
CA THR A 82 3.98 -4.11 11.72
C THR A 82 2.90 -3.12 11.28
N VAL A 83 3.25 -2.16 10.43
CA VAL A 83 2.33 -1.10 9.95
C VAL A 83 1.23 -1.69 9.06
N ALA A 84 -0.01 -1.23 9.16
CA ALA A 84 -1.07 -1.74 8.28
C ALA A 84 -0.79 -1.37 6.81
N PRO A 85 -1.12 -2.21 5.81
CA PRO A 85 -0.80 -1.96 4.41
C PRO A 85 -1.21 -0.58 3.87
N HIS A 86 -2.41 -0.12 4.23
CA HIS A 86 -2.95 1.18 3.83
C HIS A 86 -2.25 2.39 4.45
N LEU A 87 -1.34 2.18 5.40
CA LEU A 87 -0.52 3.23 6.03
C LEU A 87 0.92 3.23 5.49
N ARG A 88 1.25 2.32 4.57
CA ARG A 88 2.59 2.21 3.96
C ARG A 88 2.48 1.91 2.45
N PRO A 89 1.76 2.73 1.67
CA PRO A 89 1.34 2.39 0.30
C PRO A 89 2.51 2.04 -0.62
N ILE A 90 3.64 2.78 -0.54
CA ILE A 90 4.86 2.50 -1.29
C ILE A 90 5.39 1.09 -1.00
N CYS A 91 5.49 0.71 0.28
CA CYS A 91 5.98 -0.60 0.68
C CYS A 91 5.01 -1.73 0.29
N THR A 92 3.70 -1.44 0.35
CA THR A 92 2.65 -2.40 -0.02
C THR A 92 2.66 -2.71 -1.51
N ALA A 93 2.89 -1.69 -2.35
CA ALA A 93 2.91 -1.81 -3.81
C ALA A 93 4.26 -2.28 -4.37
N HIS A 94 5.34 -2.23 -3.59
CA HIS A 94 6.67 -2.55 -4.10
C HIS A 94 6.83 -4.04 -4.43
N THR A 95 7.26 -4.32 -5.66
CA THR A 95 7.80 -5.62 -6.04
C THR A 95 9.00 -5.42 -6.95
N CYS A 96 10.07 -6.21 -6.79
CA CYS A 96 11.30 -5.98 -7.54
C CYS A 96 11.10 -6.08 -9.05
N GLU A 97 10.31 -7.05 -9.53
CA GLU A 97 10.09 -7.22 -10.97
C GLU A 97 9.28 -6.07 -11.58
N VAL A 98 8.21 -5.60 -10.92
CA VAL A 98 7.46 -4.43 -11.41
C VAL A 98 8.34 -3.18 -11.36
N ASN A 99 9.12 -2.99 -10.30
CA ASN A 99 10.00 -1.83 -10.18
C ASN A 99 11.15 -1.83 -11.21
N GLU A 100 11.66 -2.99 -11.61
CA GLU A 100 12.78 -3.11 -12.55
C GLU A 100 12.32 -3.22 -14.02
N HIS A 101 11.17 -3.85 -14.27
CA HIS A 101 10.72 -4.25 -15.60
C HIS A 101 9.33 -3.73 -15.98
N GLY A 102 8.60 -3.15 -15.03
CA GLY A 102 7.21 -2.71 -15.22
C GLY A 102 6.17 -3.84 -15.19
N CYS A 103 6.58 -5.10 -14.99
CA CYS A 103 5.70 -6.25 -14.91
C CYS A 103 6.35 -7.42 -14.17
N LYS A 104 5.55 -8.46 -13.87
CA LYS A 104 6.06 -9.76 -13.46
C LYS A 104 6.33 -10.62 -14.71
N ARG A 105 7.59 -11.04 -14.90
CA ARG A 105 7.97 -11.74 -16.13
C ARG A 105 7.34 -13.13 -16.19
N GLY A 106 6.67 -13.40 -17.31
CA GLY A 106 6.02 -14.69 -17.55
C GLY A 106 4.74 -14.90 -16.74
N ASP A 107 4.19 -13.86 -16.12
CA ASP A 107 2.94 -13.91 -15.36
C ASP A 107 2.10 -12.66 -15.64
N GLU A 108 1.48 -12.65 -16.83
CA GLU A 108 0.62 -11.56 -17.29
C GLU A 108 -0.61 -11.41 -16.38
N ALA A 109 -1.23 -12.52 -15.99
CA ALA A 109 -2.41 -12.49 -15.12
C ALA A 109 -2.11 -11.87 -13.73
N TRP A 110 -0.95 -12.15 -13.15
CA TRP A 110 -0.52 -11.48 -11.92
C TRP A 110 -0.30 -9.98 -12.15
N THR A 111 0.30 -9.61 -13.29
CA THR A 111 0.61 -8.23 -13.66
C THR A 111 -0.67 -7.41 -13.85
N ASP A 112 -1.64 -7.94 -14.59
CA ASP A 112 -2.94 -7.30 -14.81
C ASP A 112 -3.64 -7.06 -13.49
N ARG A 113 -3.69 -8.08 -12.62
CA ARG A 113 -4.29 -7.94 -11.28
C ARG A 113 -3.59 -6.90 -10.41
N TYR A 114 -2.27 -6.79 -10.49
CA TYR A 114 -1.51 -5.77 -9.79
C TYR A 114 -1.92 -4.36 -10.26
N PHE A 115 -2.02 -4.16 -11.56
CA PHE A 115 -2.39 -2.86 -12.12
C PHE A 115 -3.86 -2.50 -11.86
N ASP A 116 -4.79 -3.45 -11.96
CA ASP A 116 -6.19 -3.24 -11.57
C ASP A 116 -6.31 -2.74 -10.12
N LEU A 117 -5.58 -3.37 -9.19
CA LEU A 117 -5.58 -2.98 -7.78
C LEU A 117 -4.99 -1.58 -7.56
N THR A 118 -3.84 -1.29 -8.19
CA THR A 118 -3.17 0.02 -8.02
C THR A 118 -3.94 1.16 -8.69
N GLU A 119 -4.64 0.90 -9.81
CA GLU A 119 -5.53 1.85 -10.45
C GLU A 119 -6.76 2.16 -9.58
N GLU A 120 -7.44 1.14 -9.05
CA GLU A 120 -8.60 1.33 -8.18
C GLU A 120 -8.22 2.07 -6.89
N ILE A 121 -7.07 1.71 -6.30
CA ILE A 121 -6.49 2.44 -5.16
C ILE A 121 -6.26 3.91 -5.52
N GLY A 122 -5.56 4.17 -6.63
CA GLY A 122 -5.22 5.53 -7.06
C GLY A 122 -6.44 6.42 -7.28
N ALA A 123 -7.52 5.87 -7.86
CA ALA A 123 -8.77 6.60 -8.06
C ALA A 123 -9.45 7.00 -6.73
N ILE A 124 -9.40 6.12 -5.73
CA ILE A 124 -9.95 6.42 -4.40
C ILE A 124 -9.05 7.39 -3.63
N GLU A 125 -7.72 7.23 -3.72
CA GLU A 125 -6.75 8.16 -3.11
C GLU A 125 -6.89 9.58 -3.66
N GLU A 126 -7.02 9.73 -4.98
CA GLU A 126 -7.24 11.04 -5.60
C GLU A 126 -8.51 11.71 -5.08
N THR A 127 -9.57 10.92 -4.87
CA THR A 127 -10.83 11.42 -4.29
C THR A 127 -10.69 11.81 -2.81
N LEU A 128 -9.93 11.04 -2.03
CA LEU A 128 -9.83 11.22 -0.57
C LEU A 128 -8.76 12.21 -0.13
N PHE A 129 -7.64 12.26 -0.85
CA PHE A 129 -6.42 12.98 -0.46
C PHE A 129 -6.02 14.05 -1.49
N GLY A 130 -6.64 14.06 -2.68
CA GLY A 130 -6.33 15.03 -3.74
C GLY A 130 -5.03 14.76 -4.49
N GLN A 131 -4.32 13.67 -4.16
CA GLN A 131 -3.07 13.23 -4.77
C GLN A 131 -2.98 11.70 -4.78
N ARG A 132 -2.31 11.13 -5.78
CA ARG A 132 -1.99 9.69 -5.82
C ARG A 132 -0.71 9.42 -5.04
N SER A 133 -0.73 8.41 -4.17
CA SER A 133 0.44 8.04 -3.35
C SER A 133 1.32 6.97 -4.01
N ILE A 134 0.83 6.36 -5.10
CA ILE A 134 1.51 5.32 -5.90
C ILE A 134 1.30 5.50 -7.41
#